data_AF-A0A7Y2NPI7-F1
#
_entry.id   AF-A0A7Y2NPI7-F1
#
_cell.length_a   1.000
_cell.length_b   1.000
_cell.length_c   1.000
_cell.angle_alpha   90.00
_cell.angle_beta   90.00
_cell.angle_gamma   90.00
#
_symmetry.space_group_name_H-M   'P 1'
#
loop_
_entity.id
_entity.type
_entity.pdbx_description
1 polymer ?
#
loop_
_entity_poly.entity_id
_entity_poly.type
_entity_poly.pdbx_seq_one_letter_code
_entity_poly.pdbx_strand_id
1 'polypeptide(L)'
;TFWWKDKQGNDCSTQWSPFAEDTKYYDPSKKDFMFNYRVENLVELLKVLKDEGVTIVGEIEEYDYGKFGWIIDNDGNKIELWEPIDKAFLE
;
A
#
# COMPACT_ATOMS: atom_id res chain seq x y z
N THR A 1 -0.56 0.53 16.16
CA THR A 1 -1.34 -0.54 15.49
C THR A 1 -2.56 -0.88 16.32
N PHE A 2 -3.70 -1.00 15.68
CA PHE A 2 -4.97 -1.39 16.28
C PHE A 2 -5.35 -2.77 15.75
N TRP A 3 -5.48 -3.76 16.63
CA TRP A 3 -5.80 -5.14 16.27
C TRP A 3 -7.31 -5.38 16.32
N TRP A 4 -7.82 -6.13 15.34
CA TRP A 4 -9.26 -6.46 15.23
C TRP A 4 -9.45 -7.82 14.55
N LYS A 5 -10.67 -8.34 14.61
CA LYS A 5 -11.06 -9.61 13.96
C LYS A 5 -12.02 -9.34 12.81
N ASP A 6 -11.78 -9.97 11.66
CA ASP A 6 -12.74 -9.94 10.56
C ASP A 6 -14.01 -10.78 10.86
N LYS A 7 -14.92 -10.84 9.90
CA LYS A 7 -16.18 -11.60 10.04
C LYS A 7 -15.95 -13.11 10.19
N GLN A 8 -14.79 -13.62 9.77
CA GLN A 8 -14.41 -15.02 9.84
C GLN A 8 -13.57 -15.33 11.09
N GLY A 9 -13.18 -14.31 11.87
CA GLY A 9 -12.37 -14.46 13.08
C GLY A 9 -10.86 -14.41 12.84
N ASN A 10 -10.42 -14.05 11.63
CA ASN A 10 -8.99 -13.90 11.32
C ASN A 10 -8.42 -12.64 11.98
N ASP A 11 -7.15 -12.68 12.35
CA ASP A 11 -6.44 -11.51 12.86
C ASP A 11 -6.22 -10.47 11.76
N CYS A 12 -6.59 -9.23 12.06
CA CYS A 12 -6.43 -8.09 11.19
C CYS A 12 -5.84 -6.91 11.98
N SER A 13 -5.27 -5.95 11.26
CA SER A 13 -4.78 -4.74 11.89
C SER A 13 -5.02 -3.50 11.03
N THR A 14 -5.13 -2.36 11.71
CA THR A 14 -5.08 -1.03 11.11
C THR A 14 -3.97 -0.26 11.79
N GLN A 15 -3.12 0.40 11.00
CA GLN A 15 -2.00 1.17 11.52
C GLN A 15 -2.16 2.64 11.13
N TRP A 16 -1.80 3.52 12.08
CA TRP A 16 -1.66 4.95 11.87
C TRP A 16 -0.23 5.29 12.24
N SER A 17 0.52 5.83 11.29
CA SER A 17 1.95 6.08 11.42
C SER A 17 2.25 7.52 10.97
N PRO A 18 2.82 8.37 11.83
CA PRO A 18 3.21 9.70 11.44
C PRO A 18 4.44 9.64 10.53
N PHE A 19 4.52 10.57 9.59
CA PHE A 19 5.75 10.89 8.88
C PHE A 19 6.33 12.20 9.40
N ALA A 20 7.61 12.44 9.14
CA ALA A 20 8.21 13.75 9.36
C ALA A 20 7.47 14.81 8.52
N GLU A 21 7.36 16.03 9.06
CA GLU A 21 6.66 17.15 8.40
C GLU A 21 7.25 17.49 7.02
N ASP A 22 8.54 17.25 6.83
CA ASP A 22 9.28 17.53 5.59
C ASP A 22 9.38 16.31 4.65
N THR A 23 8.64 15.23 4.94
CA THR A 23 8.67 14.01 4.13
C THR A 23 8.38 14.29 2.65
N LYS A 24 9.08 13.56 1.78
CA LYS A 24 8.80 13.51 0.33
C LYS A 24 8.13 12.20 -0.08
N TYR A 25 7.77 11.38 0.90
CA TYR A 25 7.24 10.05 0.65
C TYR A 25 5.92 10.06 -0.13
N TYR A 26 5.12 11.11 0.05
CA TYR A 26 3.85 11.30 -0.63
C TYR A 26 3.98 11.79 -2.08
N ASP A 27 5.17 12.25 -2.51
CA ASP A 27 5.35 12.73 -3.88
C ASP A 27 5.02 11.62 -4.90
N PRO A 28 4.31 11.96 -6.00
CA PRO A 28 4.00 13.31 -6.48
C PRO A 28 2.72 13.94 -5.89
N SER A 29 2.03 13.26 -4.98
CA SER A 29 0.84 13.79 -4.32
C SER A 29 1.15 15.03 -3.46
N LYS A 30 0.19 15.94 -3.37
CA LYS A 30 0.24 17.15 -2.52
C LYS A 30 -0.68 17.05 -1.30
N LYS A 31 -1.06 15.83 -0.95
CA LYS A 31 -1.92 15.52 0.19
C LYS A 31 -1.05 15.28 1.42
N ASP A 32 -1.64 15.52 2.58
CA ASP A 32 -0.95 15.40 3.87
C ASP A 32 -0.92 13.96 4.41
N PHE A 33 -1.46 13.01 3.64
CA PHE A 33 -1.52 11.60 4.00
C PHE A 33 -1.56 10.72 2.74
N MET A 34 -1.37 9.42 2.96
CA MET A 34 -1.55 8.36 1.97
C MET A 34 -2.21 7.16 2.61
N PHE A 35 -2.83 6.31 1.79
CA PHE A 35 -3.26 4.98 2.20
C PHE A 35 -2.21 3.95 1.81
N ASN A 36 -2.03 2.94 2.67
CA ASN A 36 -1.33 1.71 2.33
C ASN A 36 -2.35 0.56 2.44
N TYR A 37 -2.59 -0.14 1.33
CA TYR A 37 -3.44 -1.32 1.30
C TYR A 37 -2.64 -2.60 1.11
N ARG A 38 -2.98 -3.63 1.89
CA ARG A 38 -2.52 -4.99 1.63
C ARG A 38 -3.24 -5.55 0.42
N VAL A 39 -2.49 -6.18 -0.48
CA VAL A 39 -2.99 -6.81 -1.70
C VAL A 39 -2.43 -8.23 -1.83
N GLU A 40 -3.14 -9.11 -2.55
CA GLU A 40 -2.75 -10.51 -2.71
C GLU A 40 -1.73 -10.72 -3.85
N ASN A 41 -1.92 -10.03 -4.98
CA ASN A 41 -1.03 -10.13 -6.16
C ASN A 41 -0.80 -8.73 -6.75
N LEU A 42 0.28 -8.08 -6.34
CA LEU A 42 0.59 -6.71 -6.74
C LEU A 42 0.86 -6.60 -8.24
N VAL A 43 1.59 -7.55 -8.83
CA VAL A 43 1.99 -7.50 -10.24
C VAL A 43 0.76 -7.55 -11.16
N GLU A 44 -0.15 -8.48 -10.88
CA GLU A 44 -1.39 -8.60 -11.65
C GLU A 44 -2.30 -7.40 -11.43
N LEU A 45 -2.43 -6.93 -10.19
CA LEU A 45 -3.23 -5.77 -9.86
C LEU A 45 -2.76 -4.50 -10.58
N LEU A 46 -1.45 -4.21 -10.57
CA LEU A 46 -0.91 -3.03 -11.25
C LEU A 46 -1.13 -3.08 -12.76
N LYS A 47 -1.13 -4.29 -13.36
CA LYS A 47 -1.48 -4.46 -14.78
C LYS A 47 -2.93 -4.07 -15.04
N VAL A 48 -3.88 -4.59 -14.24
CA VAL A 48 -5.30 -4.27 -14.37
C VAL A 48 -5.54 -2.77 -14.18
N LEU A 49 -4.97 -2.18 -13.13
CA LEU A 49 -5.10 -0.74 -12.85
C LEU A 49 -4.57 0.11 -14.00
N LYS A 50 -3.41 -0.26 -14.56
CA LYS A 50 -2.85 0.43 -15.73
C LYS A 50 -3.76 0.31 -16.96
N ASP A 51 -4.33 -0.86 -17.21
CA ASP A 51 -5.26 -1.09 -18.32
C ASP A 51 -6.57 -0.29 -18.13
N GLU A 52 -6.98 -0.02 -16.89
CA GLU A 52 -8.10 0.86 -16.53
C GLU A 52 -7.76 2.36 -16.55
N GLY A 53 -6.50 2.73 -16.85
CA GLY A 53 -6.05 4.12 -16.97
C GLY A 53 -5.60 4.75 -15.65
N VAL A 54 -5.40 3.96 -14.60
CA VAL A 54 -4.83 4.43 -13.33
C VAL A 54 -3.35 4.77 -13.53
N THR A 55 -2.92 5.88 -12.93
CA THR A 55 -1.52 6.30 -13.00
C THR A 55 -0.68 5.48 -12.01
N ILE A 56 0.27 4.73 -12.54
CA ILE A 56 1.28 3.99 -11.76
C ILE A 56 2.48 4.92 -11.49
N VAL A 57 3.02 4.86 -10.27
CA VAL A 57 4.15 5.68 -9.84
C VAL A 57 5.35 4.79 -9.55
N GLY A 58 6.45 5.05 -10.27
CA GLY A 58 7.71 4.30 -10.08
C GLY A 58 7.63 2.85 -10.55
N GLU A 59 8.56 2.05 -10.07
CA GLU A 59 8.67 0.62 -10.32
C GLU A 59 8.32 -0.15 -9.05
N ILE A 60 8.00 -1.44 -9.17
CA ILE A 60 7.80 -2.31 -8.00
C ILE A 60 9.11 -2.42 -7.23
N GLU A 61 9.04 -2.26 -5.92
CA GLU A 61 10.16 -2.54 -5.01
C GLU A 61 9.92 -3.85 -4.28
N GLU A 62 10.91 -4.73 -4.27
CA GLU A 62 10.84 -6.04 -3.59
C GLU A 62 11.80 -6.10 -2.40
N TYR A 63 11.28 -6.57 -1.27
CA TYR A 63 12.00 -6.77 -0.01
C TYR A 63 11.74 -8.20 0.51
N ASP A 64 12.52 -8.61 1.51
CA ASP A 64 12.36 -9.89 2.20
C ASP A 64 11.01 -10.05 2.94
N TYR A 65 10.32 -8.95 3.22
CA TYR A 65 8.99 -8.94 3.84
C TYR A 65 7.82 -8.64 2.88
N GLY A 66 8.07 -8.40 1.59
CA GLY A 66 7.02 -8.15 0.61
C GLY A 66 7.39 -7.24 -0.55
N LYS A 67 6.38 -6.93 -1.38
CA LYS A 67 6.51 -6.06 -2.56
C LYS A 67 5.67 -4.81 -2.41
N PHE A 68 6.17 -3.70 -2.93
CA PHE A 68 5.50 -2.40 -2.87
C PHE A 68 5.33 -1.83 -4.26
N GLY A 69 4.18 -1.21 -4.49
CA GLY A 69 3.88 -0.44 -5.69
C GLY A 69 2.98 0.73 -5.34
N TRP A 70 2.93 1.72 -6.23
CA TRP A 70 2.23 2.97 -5.96
C TRP A 70 1.36 3.40 -7.13
N ILE A 71 0.22 3.99 -6.79
CA ILE A 71 -0.74 4.55 -7.75
C ILE A 71 -1.19 5.95 -7.32
N ILE A 72 -1.80 6.69 -8.24
CA ILE A 72 -2.55 7.92 -7.95
C ILE A 72 -4.05 7.66 -8.13
N ASP A 73 -4.83 7.96 -7.10
CA ASP A 73 -6.30 7.91 -7.19
C ASP A 73 -6.90 9.15 -7.87
N ASN A 74 -8.22 9.13 -8.07
CA ASN A 74 -8.93 10.21 -8.75
C ASN A 74 -8.91 11.55 -7.98
N ASP A 75 -8.63 11.51 -6.67
CA ASP A 75 -8.53 12.70 -5.82
C ASP A 75 -7.09 13.22 -5.71
N GLY A 76 -6.14 12.56 -6.37
CA GLY A 76 -4.71 12.89 -6.38
C GLY A 76 -3.96 12.39 -5.16
N ASN A 77 -4.51 11.46 -4.36
CA ASN A 77 -3.77 10.81 -3.29
C ASN A 77 -2.79 9.80 -3.90
N LYS A 78 -1.57 9.75 -3.36
CA LYS A 78 -0.69 8.61 -3.58
C LYS A 78 -1.18 7.47 -2.71
N ILE A 79 -1.38 6.30 -3.31
CA ILE A 79 -1.73 5.07 -2.60
C ILE A 79 -0.58 4.11 -2.76
N GLU A 80 -0.18 3.51 -1.65
CA GLU A 80 0.75 2.40 -1.60
C GLU A 80 -0.02 1.08 -1.54
N LEU A 81 0.45 0.13 -2.33
CA LEU A 81 -0.06 -1.22 -2.39
C LEU A 81 1.06 -2.14 -1.95
N TRP A 82 0.78 -2.95 -0.95
CA TRP A 82 1.75 -3.83 -0.34
C TRP A 82 1.29 -5.28 -0.45
N GLU A 83 2.08 -6.11 -1.14
CA GLU A 83 1.93 -7.58 -1.13
C GLU A 83 2.86 -8.15 -0.07
N PRO A 84 2.35 -8.51 1.13
CA PRO A 84 3.16 -9.04 2.22
C PRO A 84 3.61 -10.47 1.94
N ILE A 85 4.78 -10.84 2.46
CA ILE A 85 5.09 -12.26 2.68
C ILE A 85 4.58 -12.62 4.07
N ASP A 86 3.37 -13.19 4.17
CA ASP A 86 2.71 -13.43 5.47
C ASP A 86 3.54 -14.25 6.46
N LYS A 87 4.40 -15.14 5.96
CA LYS A 87 5.34 -15.91 6.81
C LYS A 87 6.30 -15.02 7.60
N ALA A 88 6.63 -13.83 7.12
CA ALA A 88 7.47 -12.87 7.82
C ALA A 88 6.82 -12.25 9.06
N PHE A 89 5.51 -12.48 9.27
CA PHE A 89 4.74 -11.95 10.41
C PHE A 89 4.32 -13.05 11.41
N LEU A 90 4.79 -14.28 11.21
CA LEU A 90 4.49 -15.44 12.07
C LEU A 90 5.60 -15.77 13.09
N GLU A 91 6.65 -14.93 13.17
CA GLU A 91 7.71 -15.01 14.18
C GLU A 91 7.50 -14.02 15.34
#